data_AF-A0A916LJ25-F1
#
_entry.id   AF-A0A916LJ25-F1
#
_cell.length_a   1.000
_cell.length_b   1.000
_cell.length_c   1.000
_cell.angle_alpha   90.00
_cell.angle_beta   90.00
_cell.angle_gamma   90.00
#
_symmetry.space_group_name_H-M   'P 1'
#
loop_
_entity.id
_entity.type
_entity.pdbx_description
1 polymer ?
#
loop_
_entity_poly.entity_id
_entity_poly.type
_entity_poly.pdbx_seq_one_letter_code
_entity_poly.pdbx_strand_id
1 'polypeptide(L)'
;DTLGDGSLSSPLDTSVNNVKLPFYVENVTEGYRIKVYVRDVNGNRRWDLGEDVMFLERGTTNRTTWQVYFEPVREGGVEYRYPRVGVDLRQGDEFWVRTRRSFNTIEGGVMDVDSFRLEVRGHRYDVNLASSLLDRIRVVPNPYVGINELEPVSKLPGQVRGERRIYFDGLPRECVIRIYTLSGELVKEIYHNSGVDNGREYWNLLNRDGLGVSYGVYIAHIDAPGIGQKLIKFAIIK
;
A
#
# COMPACT_ATOMS: atom_id res chain seq x y z
N ASP A 1 20.94 -20.31 -37.20
CA ASP A 1 21.20 -21.75 -37.09
C ASP A 1 20.10 -22.50 -37.85
N THR A 2 20.11 -22.29 -39.17
CA THR A 2 19.42 -23.13 -40.13
C THR A 2 20.50 -23.89 -40.86
N LEU A 3 20.31 -25.20 -41.07
CA LEU A 3 21.23 -25.94 -41.91
C LEU A 3 21.18 -25.35 -43.33
N GLY A 4 22.21 -25.58 -44.14
CA GLY A 4 22.31 -25.04 -45.51
C GLY A 4 21.16 -25.45 -46.45
N ASP A 5 20.29 -26.35 -46.01
CA ASP A 5 19.06 -26.81 -46.66
C ASP A 5 17.79 -26.06 -46.20
N GLY A 6 17.92 -25.09 -45.29
CA GLY A 6 16.80 -24.37 -44.72
C GLY A 6 16.02 -25.16 -43.66
N SER A 7 16.60 -26.14 -42.97
CA SER A 7 16.02 -26.75 -41.75
C SER A 7 16.45 -26.01 -40.48
N LEU A 8 15.70 -26.07 -39.38
CA LEU A 8 16.14 -25.52 -38.08
C LEU A 8 17.25 -26.41 -37.50
N SER A 9 18.31 -25.82 -36.95
CA SER A 9 19.40 -26.57 -36.29
C SER A 9 18.97 -27.26 -35.00
N SER A 10 17.89 -26.78 -34.37
CA SER A 10 17.23 -27.41 -33.23
C SER A 10 15.80 -26.87 -33.10
N PRO A 11 14.75 -27.69 -33.27
CA PRO A 11 13.42 -27.29 -32.80
C PRO A 11 13.46 -27.19 -31.27
N LEU A 12 12.93 -26.10 -30.71
CA LEU A 12 12.76 -25.96 -29.26
C LEU A 12 11.48 -26.67 -28.78
N ASP A 13 10.51 -26.87 -29.68
CA ASP A 13 9.27 -27.58 -29.38
C ASP A 13 8.64 -28.18 -30.65
N THR A 14 7.56 -28.95 -30.48
CA THR A 14 6.77 -29.53 -31.57
C THR A 14 5.27 -29.36 -31.29
N SER A 15 4.53 -28.85 -32.27
CA SER A 15 3.09 -28.67 -32.17
C SER A 15 2.36 -30.02 -32.06
N VAL A 16 1.08 -29.99 -31.65
CA VAL A 16 0.26 -31.21 -31.55
C VAL A 16 0.04 -31.91 -32.91
N ASN A 17 0.22 -31.20 -34.02
CA ASN A 17 0.15 -31.72 -35.38
C ASN A 17 1.52 -31.99 -36.02
N ASN A 18 2.56 -32.18 -35.20
CA ASN A 18 3.93 -32.55 -35.61
C ASN A 18 4.65 -31.51 -36.48
N VAL A 19 4.34 -30.22 -36.30
CA VAL A 19 5.06 -29.11 -36.93
C VAL A 19 6.15 -28.64 -35.98
N LYS A 20 7.39 -28.56 -36.47
CA LYS A 20 8.57 -28.16 -35.68
C LYS A 20 8.60 -26.66 -35.46
N LEU A 21 8.84 -26.25 -34.21
CA LEU A 21 8.84 -24.85 -33.78
C LEU A 21 10.21 -24.43 -33.25
N PRO A 22 10.70 -23.21 -33.59
CA PRO A 22 11.93 -22.66 -33.03
C PRO A 22 11.71 -21.98 -31.66
N PHE A 23 10.53 -22.12 -31.07
CA PHE A 23 10.15 -21.57 -29.77
C PHE A 23 9.14 -22.51 -29.09
N TYR A 24 8.89 -22.24 -27.81
CA TYR A 24 7.80 -22.83 -27.05
C TYR A 24 6.90 -21.72 -26.51
N VAL A 25 5.72 -22.09 -26.02
CA VAL A 25 4.78 -21.14 -25.42
C VAL A 25 4.50 -21.54 -23.97
N GLU A 26 4.54 -20.56 -23.07
CA GLU A 26 4.36 -20.77 -21.63
C GLU A 26 3.33 -19.80 -21.05
N ASN A 27 2.42 -20.32 -20.23
CA ASN A 27 1.60 -19.50 -19.34
C ASN A 27 2.42 -19.21 -18.08
N VAL A 28 3.02 -18.03 -18.04
CA VAL A 28 3.85 -17.57 -16.92
C VAL A 28 3.08 -17.28 -15.63
N THR A 29 1.76 -17.03 -15.73
CA THR A 29 0.92 -16.76 -14.55
C THR A 29 0.66 -18.04 -13.78
N GLU A 30 0.39 -19.13 -14.48
CA GLU A 30 0.06 -20.44 -13.89
C GLU A 30 1.22 -21.45 -13.92
N GLY A 31 2.34 -21.10 -14.58
CA GLY A 31 3.54 -21.91 -14.65
C GLY A 31 3.38 -23.22 -15.44
N TYR A 32 2.76 -23.18 -16.62
CA TYR A 32 2.61 -24.38 -17.46
C TYR A 32 2.89 -24.12 -18.95
N ARG A 33 3.31 -25.17 -19.68
CA ARG A 33 3.52 -25.12 -21.14
C ARG A 33 2.21 -25.21 -21.91
N ILE A 34 1.97 -24.24 -22.78
CA ILE A 34 0.80 -24.20 -23.66
C ILE A 34 1.06 -25.09 -24.87
N LYS A 35 0.18 -26.06 -25.11
CA LYS A 35 0.22 -26.85 -26.35
C LYS A 35 -0.26 -25.98 -27.50
N VAL A 36 0.39 -26.11 -28.66
CA VAL A 36 0.04 -25.33 -29.85
C VAL A 36 -0.32 -26.22 -31.03
N TYR A 37 -1.21 -25.73 -31.88
CA TYR A 37 -1.50 -26.26 -33.20
C TYR A 37 -1.01 -25.26 -34.25
N VAL A 38 -0.34 -25.72 -35.30
CA VAL A 38 0.18 -24.83 -36.35
C VAL A 38 -0.56 -25.09 -37.65
N ARG A 39 -1.04 -24.02 -38.29
CA ARG A 39 -1.57 -24.11 -39.65
C ARG A 39 -0.41 -24.09 -40.65
N ASP A 40 0.16 -25.27 -40.87
CA ASP A 40 1.21 -25.50 -41.87
C ASP A 40 0.59 -25.43 -43.28
N VAL A 41 0.82 -24.31 -43.98
CA VAL A 41 0.21 -24.02 -45.28
C VAL A 41 0.99 -24.69 -46.41
N ASN A 42 2.30 -24.82 -46.26
CA ASN A 42 3.17 -25.35 -47.31
C ASN A 42 3.47 -26.87 -47.14
N GLY A 43 3.06 -27.46 -46.02
CA GLY A 43 3.17 -28.88 -45.72
C GLY A 43 4.59 -29.35 -45.38
N ASN A 44 5.50 -28.43 -45.05
CA ASN A 44 6.91 -28.75 -44.82
C ASN A 44 7.21 -29.25 -43.38
N ARG A 45 6.19 -29.31 -42.52
CA ARG A 45 6.28 -29.70 -41.09
C ARG A 45 7.23 -28.82 -40.27
N ARG A 46 7.42 -27.58 -40.69
CA ARG A 46 8.19 -26.56 -39.99
C ARG A 46 7.36 -25.29 -39.96
N TRP A 47 7.31 -24.63 -38.82
CA TRP A 47 6.61 -23.35 -38.74
C TRP A 47 7.38 -22.25 -39.46
N ASP A 48 6.64 -21.50 -40.27
CA ASP A 48 7.13 -20.39 -41.08
C ASP A 48 6.40 -19.07 -40.71
N LEU A 49 7.08 -17.92 -40.91
CA LEU A 49 6.45 -16.62 -40.79
C LEU A 49 5.27 -16.51 -41.78
N GLY A 50 4.15 -16.02 -41.28
CA GLY A 50 2.89 -15.99 -41.99
C GLY A 50 2.02 -17.24 -41.79
N GLU A 51 2.42 -18.17 -40.94
CA GLU A 51 1.59 -19.30 -40.51
C GLU A 51 1.00 -19.08 -39.11
N ASP A 52 -0.26 -19.51 -38.95
CA ASP A 52 -1.00 -19.34 -37.71
C ASP A 52 -0.53 -20.32 -36.63
N VAL A 53 -0.27 -19.79 -35.43
CA VAL A 53 0.00 -20.56 -34.22
C VAL A 53 -1.20 -20.44 -33.30
N MET A 54 -1.94 -21.54 -33.15
CA MET A 54 -3.12 -21.62 -32.31
C MET A 54 -2.74 -22.18 -30.94
N PHE A 55 -3.03 -21.43 -29.89
CA PHE A 55 -2.86 -21.88 -28.51
C PHE A 55 -4.05 -22.75 -28.13
N LEU A 56 -3.77 -23.91 -27.55
CA LEU A 56 -4.80 -24.86 -27.16
C LEU A 56 -5.16 -24.68 -25.69
N GLU A 57 -6.45 -24.80 -25.39
CA GLU A 57 -6.96 -24.81 -24.03
C GLU A 57 -6.23 -25.88 -23.22
N ARG A 58 -5.80 -25.54 -22.00
CA ARG A 58 -5.12 -26.46 -21.08
C ARG A 58 -5.84 -27.81 -21.03
N GLY A 59 -5.09 -28.91 -21.11
CA GLY A 59 -5.67 -30.27 -21.04
C GLY A 59 -6.39 -30.76 -22.30
N THR A 60 -6.54 -29.92 -23.34
CA THR A 60 -7.16 -30.32 -24.62
C THR A 60 -6.12 -30.42 -25.75
N THR A 61 -6.52 -30.98 -26.89
CA THR A 61 -5.71 -31.00 -28.13
C THR A 61 -6.46 -30.47 -29.35
N ASN A 62 -7.71 -30.06 -29.19
CA ASN A 62 -8.62 -29.69 -30.29
C ASN A 62 -9.45 -28.42 -30.01
N ARG A 63 -9.27 -27.77 -28.85
CA ARG A 63 -9.94 -26.52 -28.53
C ARG A 63 -8.93 -25.38 -28.51
N THR A 64 -9.09 -24.44 -29.43
CA THR A 64 -8.23 -23.25 -29.55
C THR A 64 -8.74 -22.13 -28.65
N THR A 65 -7.83 -21.43 -27.97
CA THR A 65 -8.12 -20.24 -27.15
C THR A 65 -7.69 -18.95 -27.83
N TRP A 66 -6.46 -18.92 -28.37
CA TRP A 66 -5.88 -17.76 -29.04
C TRP A 66 -5.22 -18.18 -30.35
N GLN A 67 -5.21 -17.27 -31.32
CA GLN A 67 -4.46 -17.39 -32.55
C GLN A 67 -3.40 -16.29 -32.57
N VAL A 68 -2.15 -16.68 -32.77
CA VAL A 68 -1.01 -15.79 -32.91
C VAL A 68 -0.49 -15.88 -34.33
N TYR A 69 -0.30 -14.74 -34.95
CA TYR A 69 0.19 -14.59 -36.31
C TYR A 69 1.43 -13.71 -36.31
N PHE A 70 2.51 -14.21 -36.90
CA PHE A 70 3.71 -13.41 -37.12
C PHE A 70 3.77 -13.03 -38.59
N GLU A 71 3.80 -11.73 -38.86
CA GLU A 71 3.87 -11.22 -40.23
C GLU A 71 5.20 -11.60 -40.90
N PRO A 72 5.18 -11.98 -42.19
CA PRO A 72 6.41 -12.11 -42.97
C PRO A 72 7.21 -10.81 -42.99
N VAL A 73 8.55 -10.92 -42.94
CA VAL A 73 9.43 -9.75 -42.96
C VAL A 73 9.63 -9.32 -44.42
N ARG A 74 9.39 -8.04 -44.74
CA ARG A 74 9.58 -7.48 -46.08
C ARG A 74 10.73 -6.47 -46.08
N GLU A 75 11.78 -6.75 -46.85
CA GLU A 75 12.98 -5.91 -46.91
C GLU A 75 13.54 -5.90 -48.34
N GLY A 76 13.79 -4.72 -48.90
CA GLY A 76 14.41 -4.58 -50.24
C GLY A 76 13.60 -5.21 -51.40
N GLY A 77 12.27 -5.36 -51.25
CA GLY A 77 11.41 -6.03 -52.23
C GLY A 77 11.39 -7.56 -52.11
N VAL A 78 12.11 -8.14 -51.15
CA VAL A 78 12.11 -9.57 -50.83
C VAL A 78 11.23 -9.82 -49.60
N GLU A 79 10.38 -10.85 -49.66
CA GLU A 79 9.57 -11.30 -48.53
C GLU A 79 10.18 -12.55 -47.91
N TYR A 80 10.61 -12.44 -46.66
CA TYR A 80 11.17 -13.53 -45.87
C TYR A 80 10.04 -14.21 -45.08
N ARG A 81 9.80 -15.47 -45.43
CA ARG A 81 8.81 -16.34 -44.76
C ARG A 81 9.43 -17.24 -43.71
N TYR A 82 10.73 -17.16 -43.49
CA TYR A 82 11.42 -17.86 -42.42
C TYR A 82 12.02 -16.83 -41.48
N PRO A 83 11.96 -17.04 -40.15
CA PRO A 83 12.67 -16.14 -39.24
C PRO A 83 14.18 -16.24 -39.51
N ARG A 84 14.85 -15.12 -39.78
CA ARG A 84 16.31 -15.10 -39.95
C ARG A 84 16.97 -15.18 -38.59
N VAL A 85 17.31 -16.39 -38.17
CA VAL A 85 17.94 -16.65 -36.86
C VAL A 85 19.28 -15.90 -36.74
N GLY A 86 19.45 -15.15 -35.66
CA GLY A 86 20.56 -14.23 -35.40
C GLY A 86 20.24 -12.77 -35.72
N VAL A 87 19.32 -12.54 -36.66
CA VAL A 87 18.86 -11.21 -37.09
C VAL A 87 17.47 -10.90 -36.53
N ASP A 88 16.47 -11.69 -36.90
CA ASP A 88 15.07 -11.50 -36.54
C ASP A 88 14.72 -12.16 -35.20
N LEU A 89 15.39 -13.27 -34.86
CA LEU A 89 15.23 -14.02 -33.60
C LEU A 89 16.58 -14.52 -33.10
N ARG A 90 16.89 -14.28 -31.83
CA ARG A 90 18.11 -14.72 -31.15
C ARG A 90 17.78 -15.66 -30.00
N GLN A 91 18.74 -16.49 -29.62
CA GLN A 91 18.58 -17.35 -28.45
C GLN A 91 18.37 -16.48 -27.21
N GLY A 92 17.28 -16.75 -26.49
CA GLY A 92 16.89 -15.97 -25.30
C GLY A 92 15.91 -14.82 -25.58
N ASP A 93 15.51 -14.60 -26.84
CA ASP A 93 14.43 -13.64 -27.14
C ASP A 93 13.10 -14.14 -26.56
N GLU A 94 12.36 -13.23 -25.93
CA GLU A 94 11.07 -13.51 -25.30
C GLU A 94 9.98 -12.57 -25.83
N PHE A 95 8.85 -13.14 -26.25
CA PHE A 95 7.66 -12.38 -26.64
C PHE A 95 6.59 -12.49 -25.56
N TRP A 96 6.20 -11.35 -25.01
CA TRP A 96 5.22 -11.27 -23.95
C TRP A 96 3.86 -10.88 -24.51
N VAL A 97 2.88 -11.77 -24.38
CA VAL A 97 1.47 -11.48 -24.69
C VAL A 97 0.71 -11.36 -23.39
N ARG A 98 0.14 -10.17 -23.13
CA ARG A 98 -0.69 -9.92 -21.96
C ARG A 98 -2.16 -9.88 -22.35
N THR A 99 -2.95 -10.75 -21.74
CA THR A 99 -4.40 -10.75 -21.88
C THR A 99 -5.06 -10.39 -20.56
N ARG A 100 -6.34 -9.99 -20.61
CA ARG A 100 -7.19 -9.90 -19.42
C ARG A 100 -7.95 -11.23 -19.30
N ARG A 101 -7.94 -11.83 -18.12
CA ARG A 101 -8.76 -12.99 -17.78
C ARG A 101 -9.71 -12.66 -16.65
N SER A 102 -10.83 -13.37 -16.57
CA SER A 102 -11.74 -13.26 -15.45
C SER A 102 -11.13 -13.90 -14.20
N PHE A 103 -11.51 -13.40 -13.03
CA PHE A 103 -11.20 -14.07 -11.77
C PHE A 103 -11.89 -15.44 -11.72
N ASN A 104 -11.21 -16.44 -11.17
CA ASN A 104 -11.70 -17.84 -11.09
C ASN A 104 -12.01 -18.48 -12.45
N THR A 105 -11.00 -18.59 -13.32
CA THR A 105 -11.17 -19.21 -14.64
C THR A 105 -11.13 -20.74 -14.53
N ILE A 106 -12.09 -21.43 -15.15
CA ILE A 106 -11.99 -22.87 -15.42
C ILE A 106 -11.45 -23.03 -16.84
N GLU A 107 -10.27 -23.62 -16.99
CA GLU A 107 -9.66 -23.93 -18.27
C GLU A 107 -9.44 -25.44 -18.37
N GLY A 108 -10.11 -26.10 -19.33
CA GLY A 108 -9.96 -27.54 -19.54
C GLY A 108 -10.31 -28.43 -18.35
N GLY A 109 -11.22 -28.00 -17.48
CA GLY A 109 -11.60 -28.71 -16.26
C GLY A 109 -10.68 -28.47 -15.06
N VAL A 110 -9.62 -27.67 -15.22
CA VAL A 110 -8.80 -27.17 -14.11
C VAL A 110 -9.39 -25.83 -13.65
N MET A 111 -9.79 -25.76 -12.38
CA MET A 111 -10.24 -24.51 -11.77
C MET A 111 -9.01 -23.79 -11.22
N ASP A 112 -8.70 -22.62 -11.79
CA ASP A 112 -7.74 -21.70 -11.20
C ASP A 112 -8.47 -20.75 -10.25
N VAL A 113 -8.02 -20.66 -9.00
CA VAL A 113 -8.65 -19.85 -7.95
C VAL A 113 -7.66 -18.78 -7.54
N ASP A 114 -7.96 -17.53 -7.91
CA ASP A 114 -7.16 -16.39 -7.45
C ASP A 114 -7.35 -16.23 -5.94
N SER A 115 -6.27 -16.34 -5.17
CA SER A 115 -6.31 -16.17 -3.72
C SER A 115 -5.73 -14.83 -3.30
N PHE A 116 -6.45 -14.11 -2.43
CA PHE A 116 -5.97 -12.89 -1.79
C PHE A 116 -5.78 -13.15 -0.30
N ARG A 117 -4.64 -12.74 0.24
CA ARG A 117 -4.39 -12.75 1.69
C ARG A 117 -4.53 -11.32 2.21
N LEU A 118 -5.50 -11.12 3.10
CA LEU A 118 -5.60 -9.91 3.91
C LEU A 118 -4.94 -10.18 5.25
N GLU A 119 -3.96 -9.37 5.61
CA GLU A 119 -3.32 -9.42 6.93
C GLU A 119 -3.67 -8.15 7.70
N VAL A 120 -4.25 -8.30 8.89
CA VAL A 120 -4.51 -7.18 9.79
C VAL A 120 -3.39 -7.14 10.81
N ARG A 121 -2.66 -6.02 10.85
CA ARG A 121 -1.65 -5.77 11.89
C ARG A 121 -2.30 -4.97 13.02
N GLY A 122 -2.14 -5.46 14.25
CA GLY A 122 -2.63 -4.75 15.44
C GLY A 122 -1.94 -3.40 15.66
N HIS A 123 -2.57 -2.54 16.46
CA HIS A 123 -2.00 -1.25 16.85
C HIS A 123 -0.63 -1.43 17.52
N ARG A 124 0.35 -0.64 17.09
CA ARG A 124 1.68 -0.57 17.70
C ARG A 124 1.92 0.83 18.25
N TYR A 125 2.43 0.89 19.47
CA TYR A 125 2.90 2.13 20.06
C TYR A 125 4.37 2.33 19.70
N ASP A 126 4.69 3.40 18.98
CA ASP A 126 6.04 3.74 18.59
C ASP A 126 6.56 4.89 19.48
N VAL A 127 7.53 4.56 20.33
CA VAL A 127 8.14 5.51 21.28
C VAL A 127 8.90 6.62 20.56
N ASN A 128 9.58 6.32 19.44
CA ASN A 128 10.34 7.31 18.70
C ASN A 128 9.40 8.32 18.02
N LEU A 129 8.31 7.80 17.43
CA LEU A 129 7.26 8.66 16.89
C LEU A 129 6.63 9.51 18.01
N ALA A 130 6.28 8.91 19.16
CA ALA A 130 5.73 9.65 20.29
C ALA A 130 6.66 10.78 20.77
N SER A 131 7.96 10.51 20.83
CA SER A 131 8.99 11.50 21.20
C SER A 131 9.03 12.67 20.20
N SER A 132 9.00 12.38 18.90
CA SER A 132 8.94 13.40 17.84
C SER A 132 7.66 14.24 17.86
N LEU A 133 6.58 13.73 18.45
CA LEU A 133 5.29 14.40 18.53
C LEU A 133 5.10 15.20 19.82
N LEU A 134 6.01 15.13 20.79
CA LEU A 134 5.93 15.93 22.03
C LEU A 134 5.83 17.44 21.76
N ASP A 135 6.44 17.92 20.67
CA ASP A 135 6.37 19.33 20.27
C ASP A 135 4.98 19.78 19.81
N ARG A 136 4.08 18.84 19.50
CA ARG A 136 2.70 19.14 19.12
C ARG A 136 1.78 19.30 20.33
N ILE A 137 2.26 18.99 21.54
CA ILE A 137 1.49 19.21 22.76
C ILE A 137 1.21 20.70 22.91
N ARG A 138 -0.04 21.05 23.15
CA ARG A 138 -0.50 22.43 23.26
C ARG A 138 -1.54 22.61 24.34
N VAL A 139 -1.62 23.84 24.84
CA VAL A 139 -2.67 24.28 25.76
C VAL A 139 -3.75 25.00 24.96
N VAL A 140 -5.01 24.62 25.14
CA VAL A 140 -6.15 25.17 24.39
C VAL A 140 -7.27 25.58 25.35
N PRO A 141 -7.77 26.82 25.30
CA PRO A 141 -7.22 27.95 24.55
C PRO A 141 -5.95 28.50 25.23
N ASN A 142 -5.09 29.12 24.43
CA ASN A 142 -3.94 29.87 24.92
C ASN A 142 -3.81 31.18 24.11
N PRO A 143 -4.12 32.35 24.69
CA PRO A 143 -4.53 32.57 26.08
C PRO A 143 -5.98 32.10 26.36
N TYR A 144 -6.27 31.77 27.61
CA TYR A 144 -7.64 31.62 28.11
C TYR A 144 -8.20 32.98 28.51
N VAL A 145 -9.31 33.42 27.90
CA VAL A 145 -9.88 34.77 28.07
C VAL A 145 -11.28 34.70 28.64
N GLY A 146 -11.39 34.53 29.96
CA GLY A 146 -12.64 34.59 30.72
C GLY A 146 -13.72 33.52 30.43
N ILE A 147 -13.83 33.03 29.19
CA ILE A 147 -14.76 32.04 28.65
C ILE A 147 -14.08 31.29 27.50
N ASN A 148 -14.52 30.05 27.27
CA ASN A 148 -14.04 29.19 26.19
C ASN A 148 -15.21 28.33 25.68
N GLU A 149 -15.34 28.19 24.37
CA GLU A 149 -16.40 27.37 23.73
C GLU A 149 -16.28 25.87 24.06
N LEU A 150 -15.10 25.40 24.47
CA LEU A 150 -14.89 24.01 24.90
C LEU A 150 -15.31 23.75 26.36
N GLU A 151 -15.74 24.79 27.09
CA GLU A 151 -16.35 24.61 28.42
C GLU A 151 -17.63 23.78 28.30
N PRO A 152 -17.93 22.90 29.27
CA PRO A 152 -19.16 22.12 29.23
C PRO A 152 -20.35 23.07 29.43
N VAL A 153 -21.50 22.71 28.86
CA VAL A 153 -22.74 23.38 29.23
C VAL A 153 -23.14 22.89 30.63
N SER A 154 -23.63 23.80 31.47
CA SER A 154 -24.17 23.41 32.78
C SER A 154 -25.38 22.51 32.59
N LYS A 155 -25.49 21.46 33.41
CA LYS A 155 -26.67 20.56 33.42
C LYS A 155 -27.86 21.18 34.16
N LEU A 156 -27.69 22.35 34.77
CA LEU A 156 -28.74 23.05 35.53
C LEU A 156 -29.62 23.90 34.60
N PRO A 157 -30.97 23.84 34.74
CA PRO A 157 -31.88 24.67 33.95
C PRO A 157 -31.55 26.16 34.09
N GLY A 158 -31.43 26.87 32.97
CA GLY A 158 -31.18 28.31 32.94
C GLY A 158 -29.71 28.74 33.07
N GLN A 159 -28.77 27.81 33.27
CA GLN A 159 -27.34 28.11 33.21
C GLN A 159 -26.73 27.71 31.87
N VAL A 160 -26.20 28.70 31.15
CA VAL A 160 -25.53 28.49 29.86
C VAL A 160 -24.08 28.02 30.04
N ARG A 161 -23.49 28.20 31.23
CA ARG A 161 -22.05 28.06 31.45
C ARG A 161 -21.72 26.99 32.50
N GLY A 162 -20.88 26.02 32.13
CA GLY A 162 -20.32 25.03 33.05
C GLY A 162 -18.95 25.42 33.63
N GLU A 163 -18.20 24.40 34.07
CA GLU A 163 -16.90 24.58 34.73
C GLU A 163 -15.85 25.20 33.81
N ARG A 164 -15.13 26.20 34.32
CA ARG A 164 -14.01 26.82 33.60
C ARG A 164 -12.90 25.82 33.41
N ARG A 165 -12.40 25.67 32.19
CA ARG A 165 -11.27 24.77 31.93
C ARG A 165 -10.47 25.11 30.69
N ILE A 166 -9.20 24.75 30.75
CA ILE A 166 -8.31 24.64 29.60
C ILE A 166 -7.98 23.16 29.36
N TYR A 167 -7.47 22.87 28.18
CA TYR A 167 -7.11 21.53 27.76
C TYR A 167 -5.63 21.45 27.39
N PHE A 168 -4.99 20.36 27.80
CA PHE A 168 -3.73 19.89 27.25
C PHE A 168 -4.06 18.88 26.16
N ASP A 169 -3.68 19.18 24.92
CA ASP A 169 -4.03 18.40 23.72
C ASP A 169 -2.75 17.85 23.08
N GLY A 170 -2.81 16.61 22.57
CA GLY A 170 -1.67 15.91 21.97
C GLY A 170 -0.80 15.17 22.97
N LEU A 171 -1.31 14.87 24.17
CA LEU A 171 -0.58 14.18 25.22
C LEU A 171 -0.23 12.72 24.83
N PRO A 172 0.93 12.23 25.28
CA PRO A 172 1.23 10.80 25.28
C PRO A 172 0.24 10.01 26.15
N ARG A 173 0.17 8.70 25.94
CA ARG A 173 -0.71 7.78 26.68
C ARG A 173 -0.58 7.92 28.20
N GLU A 174 0.66 8.09 28.67
CA GLU A 174 0.98 8.25 30.09
C GLU A 174 1.93 9.43 30.27
N CYS A 175 1.51 10.43 31.04
CA CYS A 175 2.35 11.57 31.41
C CYS A 175 1.86 12.28 32.67
N VAL A 176 2.75 13.04 33.31
CA VAL A 176 2.42 13.94 34.42
C VAL A 176 2.52 15.38 33.94
N ILE A 177 1.47 16.16 34.20
CA ILE A 177 1.39 17.58 33.87
C ILE A 177 1.51 18.37 35.17
N ARG A 178 2.58 19.15 35.30
CA ARG A 178 2.84 20.02 36.45
C ARG A 178 2.71 21.47 36.03
N ILE A 179 1.83 22.20 36.69
CA ILE A 179 1.53 23.60 36.38
C ILE A 179 2.18 24.49 37.42
N TYR A 180 2.95 25.47 36.97
CA TYR A 180 3.70 26.40 37.79
C TYR A 180 3.35 27.85 37.47
N THR A 181 3.46 28.71 38.47
CA THR A 181 3.54 30.16 38.27
C THR A 181 4.88 30.55 37.62
N LEU A 182 5.00 31.78 37.12
CA LEU A 182 6.30 32.30 36.65
C LEU A 182 7.39 32.35 37.75
N SER A 183 7.01 32.41 39.02
CA SER A 183 7.94 32.33 40.16
C SER A 183 8.37 30.91 40.52
N GLY A 184 7.85 29.89 39.82
CA GLY A 184 8.20 28.48 40.04
C GLY A 184 7.37 27.80 41.15
N GLU A 185 6.30 28.43 41.63
CA GLU A 185 5.40 27.80 42.60
C GLU A 185 4.53 26.75 41.92
N LEU A 186 4.48 25.54 42.48
CA LEU A 186 3.62 24.46 41.99
C LEU A 186 2.15 24.75 42.32
N VAL A 187 1.35 24.94 41.29
CA VAL A 187 -0.08 25.26 41.38
C VAL A 187 -0.92 23.99 41.43
N LYS A 188 -0.64 23.05 40.51
CA LYS A 188 -1.41 21.81 40.34
C LYS A 188 -0.55 20.75 39.66
N GLU A 189 -0.78 19.49 40.04
CA GLU A 189 -0.27 18.31 39.35
C GLU A 189 -1.46 17.48 38.85
N ILE A 190 -1.36 17.00 37.61
CA ILE A 190 -2.39 16.21 36.93
C ILE A 190 -1.73 14.96 36.34
N TYR A 191 -2.27 13.79 36.67
CA TYR A 191 -1.83 12.51 36.14
C TYR A 191 -2.71 12.12 34.96
N HIS A 192 -2.11 11.97 33.79
CA HIS A 192 -2.79 11.51 32.59
C HIS A 192 -2.37 10.07 32.31
N ASN A 193 -3.35 9.15 32.35
CA ASN A 193 -3.21 7.77 31.92
C ASN A 193 -4.47 7.37 31.18
N SER A 194 -4.38 7.28 29.85
CA SER A 194 -5.53 7.09 28.97
C SER A 194 -5.29 5.99 27.94
N GLY A 195 -6.31 5.66 27.16
CA GLY A 195 -6.17 4.81 25.98
C GLY A 195 -5.42 5.53 24.85
N VAL A 196 -4.91 4.77 23.88
CA VAL A 196 -4.13 5.32 22.73
C VAL A 196 -4.90 6.40 21.96
N ASP A 197 -6.23 6.36 22.01
CA ASP A 197 -7.10 7.27 21.25
C ASP A 197 -7.44 8.57 21.99
N ASN A 198 -6.98 8.77 23.24
CA ASN A 198 -7.34 9.91 24.07
C ASN A 198 -6.13 10.68 24.61
N GLY A 199 -5.45 11.44 23.75
CA GLY A 199 -4.35 12.33 24.14
C GLY A 199 -4.78 13.70 24.67
N ARG A 200 -5.88 13.80 25.43
CA ARG A 200 -6.38 15.07 25.95
C ARG A 200 -6.68 14.99 27.44
N GLU A 201 -6.27 16.03 28.18
CA GLU A 201 -6.57 16.21 29.60
C GLU A 201 -7.01 17.64 29.88
N TYR A 202 -7.90 17.86 30.86
CA TYR A 202 -8.36 19.20 31.21
C TYR A 202 -7.84 19.67 32.56
N TRP A 203 -7.72 20.99 32.71
CA TRP A 203 -7.50 21.63 34.01
C TRP A 203 -8.58 22.68 34.26
N ASN A 204 -9.26 22.56 35.40
CA ASN A 204 -10.37 23.41 35.80
C ASN A 204 -9.97 24.76 36.43
N LEU A 205 -8.71 25.16 36.27
CA LEU A 205 -8.16 26.42 36.80
C LEU A 205 -8.21 26.53 38.34
N LEU A 206 -8.24 25.39 39.03
CA LEU A 206 -8.12 25.32 40.48
C LEU A 206 -6.71 24.88 40.88
N ASN A 207 -6.19 25.48 41.95
CA ASN A 207 -4.95 25.04 42.57
C ASN A 207 -5.16 23.71 43.32
N ARG A 208 -4.11 23.21 43.98
CA ARG A 208 -4.15 22.01 44.82
C ARG A 208 -5.17 22.07 45.97
N ASP A 209 -5.45 23.28 46.47
CA ASP A 209 -6.38 23.54 47.59
C ASP A 209 -7.83 23.74 47.11
N GLY A 210 -8.09 23.63 45.79
CA GLY A 210 -9.42 23.83 45.20
C GLY A 210 -9.80 25.31 45.02
N LEU A 211 -8.86 26.23 45.21
CA LEU A 211 -9.07 27.67 45.02
C LEU A 211 -8.77 28.06 43.56
N GLY A 212 -9.57 28.98 43.03
CA GLY A 212 -9.37 29.53 41.69
C GLY A 212 -8.02 30.25 41.58
N VAL A 213 -7.29 29.98 40.51
CA VAL A 213 -5.99 30.61 40.27
C VAL A 213 -6.14 32.06 39.79
N SER A 214 -5.09 32.85 40.00
CA SER A 214 -5.05 34.24 39.54
C SER A 214 -4.85 34.35 38.02
N TYR A 215 -5.22 35.49 37.43
CA TYR A 215 -4.88 35.79 36.05
C TYR A 215 -3.38 36.04 35.94
N GLY A 216 -2.75 35.57 34.87
CA GLY A 216 -1.31 35.65 34.71
C GLY A 216 -0.77 34.62 33.75
N VAL A 217 0.55 34.54 33.70
CA VAL A 217 1.28 33.58 32.86
C VAL A 217 1.70 32.39 33.73
N TYR A 218 1.53 31.20 33.18
CA TYR A 218 1.84 29.93 33.79
C TYR A 218 2.75 29.10 32.88
N ILE A 219 3.42 28.12 33.47
CA ILE A 219 4.27 27.15 32.77
C ILE A 219 3.73 25.75 33.09
N ALA A 220 3.45 24.97 32.06
CA ALA A 220 3.19 23.55 32.19
C ALA A 220 4.44 22.76 31.83
N HIS A 221 4.86 21.88 32.72
CA HIS A 221 5.87 20.86 32.49
C HIS A 221 5.15 19.53 32.30
N ILE A 222 5.25 18.97 31.10
CA ILE A 222 4.74 17.65 30.75
C ILE A 222 5.91 16.68 30.77
N ASP A 223 5.80 15.66 31.60
CA ASP A 223 6.81 14.62 31.78
C ASP A 223 6.22 13.26 31.36
N ALA A 224 6.72 12.71 30.26
CA ALA A 224 6.24 11.47 29.66
C ALA A 224 7.33 10.38 29.80
N PRO A 225 7.17 9.42 30.72
CA PRO A 225 8.20 8.43 31.03
C PRO A 225 8.64 7.65 29.78
N GLY A 226 9.95 7.60 29.54
CA GLY A 226 10.55 6.89 28.40
C GLY A 226 10.37 7.56 27.02
N ILE A 227 9.69 8.70 26.95
CA ILE A 227 9.39 9.42 25.69
C ILE A 227 10.10 10.78 25.66
N GLY A 228 10.04 11.52 26.78
CA GLY A 228 10.68 12.83 26.92
C GLY A 228 9.84 13.82 27.72
N GLN A 229 10.23 15.10 27.68
CA GLN A 229 9.60 16.18 28.43
C GLN A 229 9.30 17.38 27.54
N LYS A 230 8.25 18.13 27.87
CA LYS A 230 7.85 19.36 27.17
C LYS A 230 7.51 20.47 28.16
N LEU A 231 7.99 21.68 27.90
CA LEU A 231 7.57 22.89 28.60
C LEU A 231 6.66 23.73 27.70
N ILE A 232 5.55 24.22 28.25
CA ILE A 232 4.59 25.07 27.55
C ILE A 232 4.27 26.28 28.41
N LYS A 233 4.40 27.48 27.84
CA LYS A 233 3.98 28.73 28.45
C LYS A 233 2.57 29.08 27.97
N PHE A 234 1.68 29.43 28.91
CA PHE A 234 0.32 29.83 28.59
C PHE A 234 -0.18 30.93 29.53
N ALA A 235 -1.23 31.63 29.13
CA ALA A 235 -1.76 32.77 29.89
C ALA A 235 -3.26 32.62 30.19
N ILE A 236 -3.66 33.13 31.36
CA ILE A 236 -5.04 33.25 31.81
C ILE A 236 -5.34 34.75 31.96
N ILE A 237 -6.34 35.24 31.23
CA ILE A 237 -6.72 36.65 31.14
C ILE A 237 -8.18 36.80 31.59
N LYS A 238 -8.49 37.93 32.22
CA LYS A 238 -9.84 38.32 32.62
C LYS A 238 -10.52 39.16 31.56
#